data_AF-A0A6J6EVR4-F1
#
_entry.id   AF-A0A6J6EVR4-F1
#
_cell.length_a   1.000
_cell.length_b   1.000
_cell.length_c   1.000
_cell.angle_alpha   90.00
_cell.angle_beta   90.00
_cell.angle_gamma   90.00
#
_symmetry.space_group_name_H-M   'P 1'
#
loop_
_entity.id
_entity.type
_entity.pdbx_description
1 polymer ?
#
loop_
_entity_poly.entity_id
_entity_poly.type
_entity_poly.pdbx_seq_one_letter_code
_entity_poly.pdbx_strand_id
1 'polypeptide(L)'
;MPELPEVETVRRGLQHLITGYRIVQADDLHPRALKSESIAPLSTLNGARITGTGRRGKFLWITLDRPFVLVAHLGMSGQFLIQQKDRPSPKHIRAQFALKRSLRKLDLVFNDQRTFGWLSIEELADGVPTSATHIAHDPFDPHFDYQATITKMAQRNIRIKTALLNQEIMSGVGNIYADEALWRAKVHPESLTSELSQKKIASVIDAASEVMREAIAKGGTSFDDLYINVNGESGFFEQSLSAYGREDEPCPRCGALIKRIVFGARSSHFCPRCQRKKS
;
A
#
# COMPACT_ATOMS: atom_id res chain seq x y z
N MET A 1 -3.54 7.80 0.29
CA MET A 1 -2.43 7.04 -0.34
C MET A 1 -2.64 5.60 0.06
N PRO A 2 -2.87 4.67 -0.87
CA PRO A 2 -2.93 3.25 -0.54
C PRO A 2 -1.66 2.83 0.22
N GLU A 3 -1.86 2.19 1.36
CA GLU A 3 -0.77 1.59 2.15
C GLU A 3 -0.80 0.08 1.92
N LEU A 4 -0.04 -0.71 2.67
CA LEU A 4 0.07 -2.15 2.42
C LEU A 4 -1.27 -2.88 2.39
N PRO A 5 -2.20 -2.68 3.36
CA PRO A 5 -3.48 -3.38 3.35
C PRO A 5 -4.32 -3.16 2.09
N GLU A 6 -4.37 -1.94 1.56
CA GLU A 6 -5.10 -1.63 0.32
C GLU A 6 -4.41 -2.27 -0.89
N VAL A 7 -3.07 -2.15 -0.97
CA VAL A 7 -2.28 -2.75 -2.05
C VAL A 7 -2.42 -4.28 -2.05
N GLU A 8 -2.42 -4.92 -0.88
CA GLU A 8 -2.64 -6.36 -0.74
C GLU A 8 -4.06 -6.77 -1.17
N THR A 9 -5.07 -5.96 -0.83
CA THR A 9 -6.45 -6.21 -1.28
C THR A 9 -6.56 -6.14 -2.80
N VAL A 10 -5.97 -5.11 -3.43
CA VAL A 10 -5.89 -5.01 -4.89
C VAL A 10 -5.14 -6.20 -5.49
N ARG A 11 -3.99 -6.57 -4.92
CA ARG A 11 -3.20 -7.72 -5.39
C ARG A 11 -3.99 -9.02 -5.33
N ARG A 12 -4.69 -9.31 -4.23
CA ARG A 12 -5.55 -10.49 -4.09
C ARG A 12 -6.69 -10.50 -5.10
N GLY A 13 -7.34 -9.35 -5.31
CA GLY A 13 -8.37 -9.18 -6.33
C GLY A 13 -7.84 -9.50 -7.73
N LEU A 14 -6.70 -8.91 -8.11
CA LEU A 14 -6.04 -9.20 -9.38
C LEU A 14 -5.67 -10.69 -9.52
N GLN A 15 -5.03 -11.27 -8.51
CA GLN A 15 -4.69 -12.71 -8.50
C GLN A 15 -5.91 -13.59 -8.81
N HIS A 16 -7.05 -13.28 -8.20
CA HIS A 16 -8.27 -14.06 -8.40
C HIS A 16 -8.87 -13.86 -9.81
N LEU A 17 -8.91 -12.61 -10.29
CA LEU A 17 -9.69 -12.23 -11.46
C LEU A 17 -8.95 -12.43 -12.79
N ILE A 18 -7.64 -12.15 -12.82
CA ILE A 18 -6.89 -12.04 -14.10
C ILE A 18 -5.87 -13.17 -14.31
N THR A 19 -5.55 -13.98 -13.29
CA THR A 19 -4.60 -15.08 -13.48
C THR A 19 -5.11 -16.11 -14.50
N GLY A 20 -4.20 -16.49 -15.41
CA GLY A 20 -4.47 -17.38 -16.53
C GLY A 20 -5.04 -16.71 -17.77
N TYR A 21 -5.38 -15.41 -17.73
CA TYR A 21 -5.73 -14.65 -18.93
C TYR A 21 -4.46 -14.30 -19.74
N ARG A 22 -4.63 -14.15 -21.05
CA ARG A 22 -3.64 -13.51 -21.92
C ARG A 22 -3.99 -12.04 -22.12
N ILE A 23 -2.97 -11.19 -22.13
CA ILE A 23 -3.08 -9.79 -22.53
C ILE A 23 -3.12 -9.77 -24.05
N VAL A 24 -4.27 -9.42 -24.64
CA VAL A 24 -4.47 -9.32 -26.09
C VAL A 24 -3.95 -7.97 -26.59
N GLN A 25 -4.22 -6.93 -25.82
CA GLN A 25 -3.82 -5.56 -26.11
C GLN A 25 -3.52 -4.83 -24.81
N ALA A 26 -2.47 -4.03 -24.82
CA ALA A 26 -2.05 -3.17 -23.73
C ALA A 26 -1.79 -1.77 -24.28
N ASP A 27 -2.60 -0.81 -23.85
CA ASP A 27 -2.60 0.57 -24.34
C ASP A 27 -2.13 1.51 -23.23
N ASP A 28 -1.13 2.34 -23.55
CA ASP A 28 -0.76 3.50 -22.75
C ASP A 28 -1.59 4.70 -23.22
N LEU A 29 -2.44 5.21 -22.32
CA LEU A 29 -3.41 6.26 -22.64
C LEU A 29 -3.03 7.60 -22.01
N HIS A 30 -1.90 7.68 -21.30
CA HIS A 30 -1.47 8.94 -20.69
C HIS A 30 0.06 8.97 -20.52
N PRO A 31 0.76 10.05 -20.93
CA PRO A 31 2.23 10.11 -20.98
C PRO A 31 2.95 9.99 -19.63
N ARG A 32 2.20 9.97 -18.52
CA ARG A 32 2.72 9.77 -17.15
C ARG A 32 2.32 8.41 -16.55
N ALA A 33 1.59 7.58 -17.29
CA ALA A 33 1.17 6.26 -16.83
C ALA A 33 2.36 5.32 -16.79
N LEU A 34 3.09 5.21 -17.90
CA LEU A 34 4.33 4.46 -17.99
C LEU A 34 5.50 5.33 -17.54
N LYS A 35 6.35 4.80 -16.67
CA LYS A 35 7.59 5.46 -16.27
C LYS A 35 8.60 5.52 -17.41
N SER A 36 9.40 6.59 -17.44
CA SER A 36 10.56 6.73 -18.32
C SER A 36 11.60 5.62 -18.12
N GLU A 37 11.70 5.07 -16.91
CA GLU A 37 12.66 4.00 -16.58
C GLU A 37 12.14 2.59 -16.93
N SER A 38 10.92 2.48 -17.48
CA SER A 38 10.39 1.19 -17.94
C SER A 38 11.28 0.62 -19.05
N ILE A 39 11.65 -0.65 -18.95
CA ILE A 39 12.59 -1.28 -19.91
C ILE A 39 11.94 -1.49 -21.29
N ALA A 40 10.62 -1.40 -21.37
CA ALA A 40 9.84 -1.64 -22.58
C ALA A 40 8.50 -0.89 -22.55
N PRO A 41 7.88 -0.63 -23.71
CA PRO A 41 6.51 -0.11 -23.78
C PRO A 41 5.48 -1.16 -23.35
N LEU A 42 4.29 -0.72 -22.91
CA LEU A 42 3.19 -1.61 -22.51
C LEU A 42 2.77 -2.59 -23.61
N SER A 43 2.89 -2.21 -24.89
CA SER A 43 2.56 -3.08 -26.03
C SER A 43 3.38 -4.38 -26.07
N THR A 44 4.53 -4.43 -25.40
CA THR A 44 5.36 -5.65 -25.23
C THR A 44 4.64 -6.75 -24.44
N LEU A 45 3.60 -6.39 -23.69
CA LEU A 45 2.75 -7.33 -22.97
C LEU A 45 1.82 -8.13 -23.89
N ASN A 46 1.62 -7.70 -25.13
CA ASN A 46 0.70 -8.35 -26.06
C ASN A 46 1.10 -9.82 -26.29
N GLY A 47 0.14 -10.73 -26.10
CA GLY A 47 0.32 -12.19 -26.15
C GLY A 47 0.83 -12.84 -24.87
N ALA A 48 1.32 -12.07 -23.88
CA ALA A 48 1.77 -12.59 -22.60
C ALA A 48 0.60 -13.16 -21.78
N ARG A 49 0.83 -14.30 -21.12
CA ARG A 49 -0.11 -14.92 -20.19
C ARG A 49 0.22 -14.46 -18.78
N ILE A 50 -0.79 -14.01 -18.05
CA ILE A 50 -0.68 -13.67 -16.63
C ILE A 50 -0.58 -14.96 -15.81
N THR A 51 0.52 -15.11 -15.09
CA THR A 51 0.82 -16.28 -14.25
C THR A 51 0.48 -16.06 -12.79
N GLY A 52 0.34 -14.81 -12.34
CA GLY A 52 0.13 -14.47 -10.95
C GLY A 52 0.37 -13.00 -10.65
N THR A 53 0.60 -12.70 -9.38
CA THR A 53 0.84 -11.36 -8.84
C THR A 53 1.80 -11.43 -7.67
N GLY A 54 2.54 -10.35 -7.43
CA GLY A 54 3.37 -10.17 -6.25
C GLY A 54 3.19 -8.80 -5.62
N ARG A 55 3.75 -8.61 -4.41
CA ARG A 55 3.75 -7.34 -3.68
C ARG A 55 4.99 -7.25 -2.80
N ARG A 56 5.54 -6.05 -2.65
CA ARG A 56 6.55 -5.68 -1.68
C ARG A 56 6.22 -4.29 -1.13
N GLY A 57 5.94 -4.20 0.16
CA GLY A 57 5.44 -2.96 0.75
C GLY A 57 4.20 -2.44 0.01
N LYS A 58 4.33 -1.27 -0.63
CA LYS A 58 3.27 -0.56 -1.37
C LYS A 58 3.36 -0.71 -2.90
N PHE A 59 4.27 -1.57 -3.36
CA PHE A 59 4.38 -1.96 -4.76
C PHE A 59 3.62 -3.26 -4.98
N LEU A 60 2.96 -3.38 -6.13
CA LEU A 60 2.41 -4.65 -6.61
C LEU A 60 2.88 -4.87 -8.04
N TRP A 61 2.89 -6.12 -8.49
CA TRP A 61 3.18 -6.44 -9.88
C TRP A 61 2.38 -7.65 -10.36
N ILE A 62 2.18 -7.73 -11.67
CA ILE A 62 1.57 -8.86 -12.37
C ILE A 62 2.69 -9.68 -13.00
N THR A 63 2.76 -10.97 -12.65
CA THR A 63 3.75 -11.89 -13.22
C THR A 63 3.23 -12.49 -14.52
N LEU A 64 4.15 -12.75 -15.45
CA LEU A 64 3.85 -13.16 -16.81
C LEU A 64 4.61 -14.44 -17.17
N ASP A 65 4.25 -15.09 -18.27
CA ASP A 65 5.04 -16.15 -18.92
C ASP A 65 6.21 -15.55 -19.74
N ARG A 66 6.89 -14.56 -19.17
CA ARG A 66 7.95 -13.73 -19.76
C ARG A 66 9.03 -13.44 -18.70
N PRO A 67 10.24 -13.01 -19.09
CA PRO A 67 11.31 -12.69 -18.15
C PRO A 67 11.13 -11.34 -17.41
N PHE A 68 10.04 -10.62 -17.69
CA PHE A 68 9.69 -9.34 -17.07
C PHE A 68 8.29 -9.37 -16.47
N VAL A 69 7.99 -8.38 -15.64
CA VAL A 69 6.72 -8.20 -14.95
C VAL A 69 6.14 -6.82 -15.24
N LEU A 70 4.81 -6.68 -15.10
CA LEU A 70 4.15 -5.37 -15.09
C LEU A 70 4.03 -4.89 -13.64
N VAL A 71 4.83 -3.89 -13.28
CA VAL A 71 4.85 -3.27 -11.95
C VAL A 71 3.85 -2.12 -11.91
N ALA A 72 3.26 -1.93 -10.75
CA ALA A 72 2.43 -0.78 -10.44
C ALA A 72 2.73 -0.23 -9.04
N HIS A 73 2.76 1.09 -8.95
CA HIS A 73 2.65 1.80 -7.68
C HIS A 73 1.42 2.70 -7.76
N LEU A 74 0.48 2.52 -6.84
CA LEU A 74 -0.83 3.16 -6.91
C LEU A 74 -0.80 4.67 -6.59
N GLY A 75 0.32 5.19 -6.10
CA GLY A 75 0.43 6.61 -5.78
C GLY A 75 -0.58 7.00 -4.71
N MET A 76 -1.43 8.00 -4.98
CA MET A 76 -2.47 8.41 -4.04
C MET A 76 -3.90 8.00 -4.42
N SER A 77 -4.20 7.90 -5.72
CA SER A 77 -5.53 7.64 -6.26
C SER A 77 -5.54 6.58 -7.36
N GLY A 78 -4.41 5.92 -7.60
CA GLY A 78 -4.29 4.87 -8.60
C GLY A 78 -5.05 3.61 -8.21
N GLN A 79 -5.71 3.02 -9.19
CA GLN A 79 -6.62 1.88 -9.03
C GLN A 79 -6.53 0.95 -10.23
N PHE A 80 -6.72 -0.34 -9.96
CA PHE A 80 -7.02 -1.31 -10.99
C PHE A 80 -8.51 -1.66 -10.92
N LEU A 81 -9.21 -1.52 -12.05
CA LEU A 81 -10.65 -1.78 -12.15
C LEU A 81 -10.93 -2.70 -13.33
N ILE A 82 -11.87 -3.63 -13.16
CA ILE A 82 -12.46 -4.37 -14.29
C ILE A 82 -13.61 -3.54 -14.86
N GLN A 83 -13.54 -3.19 -16.14
CA GLN A 83 -14.66 -2.51 -16.80
C GLN A 83 -15.85 -3.45 -16.92
N GLN A 84 -17.01 -2.97 -16.49
CA GLN A 84 -18.29 -3.64 -16.64
C GLN A 84 -19.10 -2.91 -17.71
N LYS A 85 -19.74 -3.65 -18.62
CA LYS A 85 -20.47 -3.07 -19.77
C LYS A 85 -21.68 -2.23 -19.37
N ASP A 86 -22.25 -2.52 -18.21
CA ASP A 86 -23.44 -1.90 -17.62
C ASP A 86 -23.10 -0.74 -16.68
N ARG A 87 -21.82 -0.40 -16.52
CA ARG A 87 -21.37 0.74 -15.70
C ARG A 87 -20.66 1.80 -16.55
N PRO A 88 -20.77 3.09 -16.19
CA PRO A 88 -19.99 4.13 -16.83
C PRO A 88 -18.49 3.85 -16.74
N SER A 89 -17.76 4.05 -17.84
CA SER A 89 -16.30 3.94 -17.83
C SER A 89 -15.67 4.96 -16.88
N PRO A 90 -14.61 4.58 -16.13
CA PRO A 90 -13.88 5.53 -15.29
C PRO A 90 -13.34 6.73 -16.09
N LYS A 91 -13.39 7.93 -15.51
CA LYS A 91 -13.02 9.17 -16.21
C LYS A 91 -11.51 9.37 -16.38
N HIS A 92 -10.69 8.66 -15.61
CA HIS A 92 -9.25 8.94 -15.49
C HIS A 92 -8.40 7.71 -15.82
N ILE A 93 -8.83 6.95 -16.83
CA ILE A 93 -8.07 5.80 -17.33
C ILE A 93 -6.73 6.29 -17.90
N ARG A 94 -5.64 5.69 -17.43
CA ARG A 94 -4.26 6.00 -17.80
C ARG A 94 -3.61 4.87 -18.61
N ALA A 95 -4.04 3.64 -18.38
CA ALA A 95 -3.69 2.50 -19.21
C ALA A 95 -4.84 1.49 -19.26
N GLN A 96 -4.92 0.71 -20.32
CA GLN A 96 -5.94 -0.31 -20.52
C GLN A 96 -5.32 -1.62 -21.00
N PHE A 97 -5.87 -2.74 -20.52
CA PHE A 97 -5.45 -4.09 -20.88
C PHE A 97 -6.68 -4.92 -21.27
N ALA A 98 -6.77 -5.27 -22.55
CA ALA A 98 -7.77 -6.22 -23.04
C ALA A 98 -7.28 -7.64 -22.76
N LEU A 99 -8.03 -8.39 -21.96
CA LEU A 99 -7.67 -9.72 -21.49
C LEU A 99 -8.57 -10.78 -22.09
N LYS A 100 -8.01 -11.95 -22.44
CA LYS A 100 -8.77 -13.10 -22.94
C LYS A 100 -8.37 -14.41 -22.27
N ARG A 101 -9.37 -15.22 -21.91
CA ARG A 101 -9.20 -16.62 -21.45
C ARG A 101 -10.29 -17.49 -22.05
N SER A 102 -9.93 -18.34 -23.02
CA SER A 102 -10.90 -19.09 -23.83
C SER A 102 -11.93 -18.13 -24.46
N LEU A 103 -13.23 -18.31 -24.21
CA LEU A 103 -14.31 -17.43 -24.68
C LEU A 103 -14.52 -16.18 -23.80
N ARG A 104 -13.93 -16.12 -22.59
CA ARG A 104 -14.10 -14.99 -21.67
C ARG A 104 -13.18 -13.84 -22.06
N LYS A 105 -13.71 -12.62 -22.01
CA LYS A 105 -12.99 -11.35 -22.19
C LYS A 105 -13.18 -10.47 -20.96
N LEU A 106 -12.14 -9.74 -20.57
CA LEU A 106 -12.17 -8.74 -19.50
C LEU A 106 -11.36 -7.54 -19.94
N ASP A 107 -11.78 -6.34 -19.57
CA ASP A 107 -10.99 -5.13 -19.75
C ASP A 107 -10.53 -4.65 -18.39
N LEU A 108 -9.22 -4.73 -18.14
CA LEU A 108 -8.60 -4.20 -16.93
C LEU A 108 -8.08 -2.79 -17.22
N VAL A 109 -8.38 -1.83 -16.36
CA VAL A 109 -7.89 -0.45 -16.51
C VAL A 109 -7.11 -0.01 -15.29
N PHE A 110 -6.04 0.76 -15.53
CA PHE A 110 -5.36 1.54 -14.52
C PHE A 110 -5.95 2.96 -14.52
N ASN A 111 -6.75 3.29 -13.50
CA ASN A 111 -7.40 4.58 -13.34
C ASN A 111 -6.66 5.39 -12.28
N ASP A 112 -6.32 6.65 -12.56
CA ASP A 112 -5.67 7.52 -11.57
C ASP A 112 -6.01 8.99 -11.79
N GLN A 113 -6.81 9.57 -10.90
CA GLN A 113 -7.22 10.98 -10.99
C GLN A 113 -6.03 11.94 -10.88
N ARG A 114 -5.09 11.69 -9.95
CA ARG A 114 -3.99 12.62 -9.63
C ARG A 114 -2.74 12.39 -10.46
N THR A 115 -2.67 11.31 -11.24
CA THR A 115 -1.51 10.94 -12.08
C THR A 115 -0.19 10.82 -11.30
N PHE A 116 -0.28 10.31 -10.07
CA PHE A 116 0.86 10.04 -9.19
C PHE A 116 1.18 8.56 -9.11
N GLY A 117 0.21 7.69 -9.41
CA GLY A 117 0.45 6.29 -9.65
C GLY A 117 1.07 6.09 -11.03
N TRP A 118 1.79 4.98 -11.18
CA TRP A 118 2.54 4.68 -12.39
C TRP A 118 2.67 3.18 -12.59
N LEU A 119 2.95 2.81 -13.84
CA LEU A 119 3.24 1.47 -14.32
C LEU A 119 4.66 1.41 -14.87
N SER A 120 5.23 0.21 -14.89
CA SER A 120 6.56 -0.04 -15.46
C SER A 120 6.68 -1.50 -15.88
N ILE A 121 7.41 -1.77 -16.95
CA ILE A 121 7.89 -3.10 -17.29
C ILE A 121 9.28 -3.24 -16.68
N GLU A 122 9.48 -4.25 -15.83
CA GLU A 122 10.72 -4.44 -15.10
C GLU A 122 11.12 -5.91 -15.10
N GLU A 123 12.43 -6.17 -15.03
CA GLU A 123 12.95 -7.49 -14.68
C GLU A 123 12.81 -7.74 -13.18
N LEU A 124 12.94 -9.00 -12.78
CA LEU A 124 13.03 -9.37 -11.37
C LEU A 124 14.50 -9.48 -10.94
N ALA A 125 14.84 -8.86 -9.83
CA ALA A 125 16.08 -9.07 -9.09
C ALA A 125 15.71 -9.70 -7.74
N ASP A 126 16.28 -10.87 -7.43
CA ASP A 126 15.99 -11.63 -6.20
C ASP A 126 14.49 -11.85 -5.94
N GLY A 127 13.72 -12.07 -7.02
CA GLY A 127 12.28 -12.34 -6.94
C GLY A 127 11.38 -11.11 -6.76
N VAL A 128 11.93 -9.89 -6.78
CA VAL A 128 11.17 -8.63 -6.74
C VAL A 128 11.51 -7.73 -7.92
N PRO A 129 10.63 -6.81 -8.35
CA PRO A 129 10.96 -5.86 -9.40
C PRO A 129 12.14 -4.96 -9.01
N THR A 130 12.93 -4.52 -9.98
CA THR A 130 14.12 -3.67 -9.74
C THR A 130 13.80 -2.42 -8.92
N SER A 131 12.65 -1.79 -9.16
CA SER A 131 12.19 -0.61 -8.40
C SER A 131 11.83 -0.88 -6.94
N ALA A 132 11.66 -2.15 -6.54
CA ALA A 132 11.29 -2.57 -5.18
C ALA A 132 12.44 -3.24 -4.41
N THR A 133 13.63 -3.38 -5.01
CA THR A 133 14.80 -4.06 -4.41
C THR A 133 15.26 -3.45 -3.08
N HIS A 134 15.21 -2.12 -2.97
CA HIS A 134 15.58 -1.39 -1.75
C HIS A 134 14.48 -1.41 -0.67
N ILE A 135 13.30 -1.94 -0.98
CA ILE A 135 12.15 -1.97 -0.08
C ILE A 135 12.26 -3.18 0.84
N ALA A 136 12.32 -2.91 2.14
CA ALA A 136 12.42 -3.95 3.17
C ALA A 136 11.22 -4.89 3.15
N HIS A 137 11.39 -6.09 3.68
CA HIS A 137 10.27 -6.98 3.96
C HIS A 137 9.29 -6.32 4.94
N ASP A 138 8.02 -6.65 4.81
CA ASP A 138 6.96 -6.24 5.74
C ASP A 138 6.60 -7.39 6.70
N PRO A 139 5.89 -7.12 7.82
CA PRO A 139 5.60 -8.15 8.83
C PRO A 139 4.78 -9.35 8.37
N PHE A 140 4.26 -9.36 7.14
CA PHE A 140 3.53 -10.49 6.56
C PHE A 140 4.37 -11.30 5.57
N ASP A 141 5.58 -10.85 5.26
CA ASP A 141 6.51 -11.58 4.41
C ASP A 141 7.21 -12.69 5.23
N PRO A 142 7.27 -13.94 4.72
CA PRO A 142 7.98 -15.03 5.40
C PRO A 142 9.45 -14.76 5.72
N HIS A 143 10.10 -13.84 4.99
CA HIS A 143 11.51 -13.48 5.18
C HIS A 143 11.69 -12.23 6.06
N PHE A 144 10.63 -11.75 6.71
CA PHE A 144 10.73 -10.61 7.61
C PHE A 144 11.53 -10.95 8.87
N ASP A 145 12.70 -10.33 9.01
CA ASP A 145 13.50 -10.44 10.22
C ASP A 145 13.02 -9.45 11.29
N TYR A 146 12.17 -9.97 12.18
CA TYR A 146 11.57 -9.21 13.27
C TYR A 146 12.63 -8.63 14.23
N GLN A 147 13.63 -9.43 14.62
CA GLN A 147 14.63 -9.01 15.62
C GLN A 147 15.65 -8.03 15.03
N ALA A 148 16.07 -8.25 13.77
CA ALA A 148 16.93 -7.29 13.07
C ALA A 148 16.20 -5.96 12.83
N THR A 149 14.89 -5.99 12.54
CA THR A 149 14.10 -4.76 12.38
C THR A 149 14.05 -3.95 13.67
N ILE A 150 13.80 -4.58 14.82
CA ILE A 150 13.84 -3.92 16.14
C ILE A 150 15.21 -3.30 16.39
N THR A 151 16.27 -4.07 16.14
CA THR A 151 17.65 -3.64 16.36
C THR A 151 17.99 -2.44 15.47
N LYS A 152 17.66 -2.53 14.17
CA LYS A 152 17.85 -1.46 13.18
C LYS A 152 17.11 -0.19 13.57
N MET A 153 15.87 -0.29 14.07
CA MET A 153 15.13 0.87 14.58
C MET A 153 15.79 1.45 15.83
N ALA A 154 16.12 0.62 16.82
CA ALA A 154 16.69 1.05 18.11
C ALA A 154 18.03 1.77 17.96
N GLN A 155 18.85 1.35 16.99
CA GLN A 155 20.15 1.97 16.70
C GLN A 155 20.04 3.32 15.99
N ARG A 156 18.85 3.70 15.47
CA ARG A 156 18.67 5.03 14.90
C ARG A 156 18.40 6.03 16.01
N ASN A 157 18.77 7.29 15.80
CA ASN A 157 18.41 8.41 16.67
C ASN A 157 17.36 9.30 15.98
N ILE A 158 16.22 8.71 15.60
CA ILE A 158 15.15 9.40 14.87
C ILE A 158 13.82 9.22 15.60
N ARG A 159 12.83 10.02 15.25
CA ARG A 159 11.46 9.86 15.80
C ARG A 159 10.88 8.50 15.37
N ILE A 160 10.20 7.81 16.28
CA ILE A 160 9.61 6.49 16.04
C ILE A 160 8.61 6.48 14.87
N LYS A 161 7.81 7.54 14.70
CA LYS A 161 6.93 7.65 13.52
C LYS A 161 7.74 7.73 12.22
N THR A 162 8.88 8.42 12.21
CA THR A 162 9.79 8.46 11.05
C THR A 162 10.37 7.08 10.75
N ALA A 163 10.74 6.32 11.78
CA ALA A 163 11.23 4.94 11.61
C ALA A 163 10.16 4.01 11.01
N LEU A 164 8.91 4.09 11.49
CA LEU A 164 7.78 3.33 10.95
C LEU A 164 7.47 3.67 9.48
N LEU A 165 7.60 4.93 9.09
CA LEU A 165 7.34 5.38 7.72
C LEU A 165 8.48 5.04 6.74
N ASN A 166 9.64 4.63 7.25
CA ASN A 166 10.80 4.33 6.42
C ASN A 166 10.67 2.92 5.80
N GLN A 167 10.42 2.89 4.48
CA GLN A 167 10.18 1.66 3.73
C GLN A 167 11.43 0.76 3.58
N GLU A 168 12.63 1.26 3.91
CA GLU A 168 13.88 0.49 3.94
C GLU A 168 14.15 -0.15 5.31
N ILE A 169 13.39 0.21 6.35
CA ILE A 169 13.46 -0.46 7.66
C ILE A 169 12.39 -1.55 7.73
N MET A 170 11.14 -1.17 7.48
CA MET A 170 9.98 -2.04 7.46
C MET A 170 8.99 -1.43 6.47
N SER A 171 8.58 -2.19 5.46
CA SER A 171 7.74 -1.63 4.41
C SER A 171 6.25 -1.74 4.73
N GLY A 172 5.46 -0.99 3.97
CA GLY A 172 4.01 -1.12 3.95
C GLY A 172 3.26 -0.16 4.85
N VAL A 173 3.84 0.23 5.98
CA VAL A 173 3.24 1.25 6.86
C VAL A 173 3.30 2.62 6.20
N GLY A 174 2.18 3.33 6.18
CA GLY A 174 2.08 4.74 5.83
C GLY A 174 1.52 5.57 6.98
N ASN A 175 0.89 6.70 6.65
CA ASN A 175 0.53 7.69 7.65
C ASN A 175 -0.62 7.24 8.56
N ILE A 176 -1.61 6.54 7.99
CA ILE A 176 -2.77 6.04 8.73
C ILE A 176 -2.30 4.95 9.69
N TYR A 177 -1.68 3.91 9.17
CA TYR A 177 -1.29 2.77 10.00
C TYR A 177 -0.18 3.12 10.99
N ALA A 178 0.65 4.14 10.72
CA ALA A 178 1.60 4.65 11.72
C ALA A 178 0.89 5.33 12.90
N ASP A 179 -0.09 6.22 12.66
CA ASP A 179 -0.83 6.89 13.74
C ASP A 179 -1.60 5.86 14.59
N GLU A 180 -2.29 4.92 13.94
CA GLU A 180 -3.03 3.85 14.62
C GLU A 180 -2.11 2.91 15.41
N ALA A 181 -0.97 2.50 14.85
CA ALA A 181 0.00 1.65 15.54
C ALA A 181 0.56 2.33 16.79
N LEU A 182 0.96 3.60 16.66
CA LEU A 182 1.52 4.36 17.78
C LEU A 182 0.47 4.64 18.85
N TRP A 183 -0.77 4.91 18.45
CA TRP A 183 -1.89 5.00 19.37
C TRP A 183 -2.07 3.68 20.12
N ARG A 184 -2.18 2.55 19.41
CA ARG A 184 -2.38 1.22 20.00
C ARG A 184 -1.25 0.86 20.96
N ALA A 185 0.00 1.10 20.55
CA ALA A 185 1.20 0.87 21.36
C ALA A 185 1.41 1.91 22.48
N LYS A 186 0.61 2.97 22.58
CA LYS A 186 0.77 4.06 23.57
C LYS A 186 2.17 4.68 23.50
N VAL A 187 2.59 5.09 22.31
CA VAL A 187 3.87 5.75 22.05
C VAL A 187 3.64 7.10 21.40
N HIS A 188 4.28 8.16 21.89
CA HIS A 188 4.19 9.49 21.27
C HIS A 188 4.93 9.48 19.92
N PRO A 189 4.36 10.05 18.84
CA PRO A 189 4.95 9.96 17.50
C PRO A 189 6.36 10.58 17.39
N GLU A 190 6.66 11.55 18.24
CA GLU A 190 7.98 12.19 18.31
C GLU A 190 9.00 11.54 19.26
N SER A 191 8.65 10.45 19.97
CA SER A 191 9.63 9.76 20.82
C SER A 191 10.83 9.29 19.98
N LEU A 192 12.05 9.50 20.45
CA LEU A 192 13.25 9.04 19.74
C LEU A 192 13.39 7.53 19.89
N THR A 193 13.77 6.84 18.82
CA THR A 193 14.00 5.39 18.82
C THR A 193 15.10 4.97 19.80
N SER A 194 16.10 5.82 20.02
CA SER A 194 17.19 5.66 20.98
C SER A 194 16.72 5.72 22.45
N GLU A 195 15.60 6.37 22.74
CA GLU A 195 15.01 6.50 24.09
C GLU A 195 13.99 5.39 24.40
N LEU A 196 13.65 4.59 23.40
CA LEU A 196 12.72 3.47 23.54
C LEU A 196 13.50 2.18 23.74
N SER A 197 13.17 1.43 24.80
CA SER A 197 13.64 0.06 24.95
C SER A 197 13.24 -0.79 23.73
N GLN A 198 14.04 -1.79 23.38
CA GLN A 198 13.71 -2.73 22.29
C GLN A 198 12.33 -3.37 22.46
N LYS A 199 11.92 -3.71 23.69
CA LYS A 199 10.57 -4.20 24.00
C LYS A 199 9.46 -3.22 23.60
N LYS A 200 9.72 -1.92 23.75
CA LYS A 200 8.76 -0.87 23.36
C LYS A 200 8.69 -0.71 21.85
N ILE A 201 9.82 -0.81 21.15
CA ILE A 201 9.87 -0.83 19.68
C ILE A 201 9.14 -2.08 19.14
N ALA A 202 9.40 -3.25 19.73
CA ALA A 202 8.68 -4.50 19.43
C ALA A 202 7.16 -4.30 19.53
N SER A 203 6.66 -3.73 20.64
CA SER A 203 5.22 -3.46 20.81
C SER A 203 4.63 -2.51 19.76
N VAL A 204 5.45 -1.62 19.17
CA VAL A 204 5.02 -0.74 18.08
C VAL A 204 4.93 -1.52 16.76
N ILE A 205 5.88 -2.40 16.48
CA ILE A 205 5.87 -3.29 15.31
C ILE A 205 4.68 -4.26 15.39
N ASP A 206 4.43 -4.85 16.58
CA ASP A 206 3.28 -5.72 16.82
C ASP A 206 1.97 -4.97 16.58
N ALA A 207 1.85 -3.76 17.13
CA ALA A 207 0.68 -2.92 16.93
C ALA A 207 0.46 -2.57 15.45
N ALA A 208 1.52 -2.22 14.71
CA ALA A 208 1.43 -1.96 13.28
C ALA A 208 0.98 -3.20 12.50
N SER A 209 1.56 -4.36 12.82
CA SER A 209 1.21 -5.63 12.19
C SER A 209 -0.25 -5.99 12.46
N GLU A 210 -0.74 -5.78 13.67
CA GLU A 210 -2.13 -6.10 14.03
C GLU A 210 -3.13 -5.15 13.35
N VAL A 211 -2.88 -3.84 13.37
CA VAL A 211 -3.77 -2.87 12.70
C VAL A 211 -3.83 -3.17 11.19
N MET A 212 -2.69 -3.46 10.55
CA MET A 212 -2.66 -3.82 9.14
C MET A 212 -3.35 -5.16 8.86
N ARG A 213 -3.24 -6.15 9.77
CA ARG A 213 -3.94 -7.45 9.64
C ARG A 213 -5.45 -7.27 9.71
N GLU A 214 -5.92 -6.49 10.68
CA GLU A 214 -7.34 -6.12 10.81
C GLU A 214 -7.84 -5.39 9.56
N ALA A 215 -7.02 -4.50 8.98
CA ALA A 215 -7.35 -3.81 7.75
C ALA A 215 -7.46 -4.79 6.58
N ILE A 216 -6.46 -5.65 6.36
CA ILE A 216 -6.47 -6.67 5.29
C ILE A 216 -7.70 -7.59 5.42
N ALA A 217 -8.05 -8.03 6.63
CA ALA A 217 -9.21 -8.88 6.87
C ALA A 217 -10.54 -8.20 6.47
N LYS A 218 -10.57 -6.87 6.50
CA LYS A 218 -11.71 -6.04 6.11
C LYS A 218 -11.63 -5.51 4.66
N GLY A 219 -10.60 -5.89 3.89
CA GLY A 219 -10.39 -5.40 2.53
C GLY A 219 -9.68 -4.04 2.43
N GLY A 220 -8.97 -3.63 3.49
CA GLY A 220 -8.29 -2.34 3.61
C GLY A 220 -9.20 -1.24 4.16
N THR A 221 -8.70 0.00 4.11
CA THR A 221 -9.45 1.21 4.42
C THR A 221 -9.87 1.93 3.14
N SER A 222 -11.17 2.22 3.00
CA SER A 222 -11.69 3.06 1.93
C SER A 222 -11.93 4.47 2.48
N PHE A 223 -11.02 5.41 2.22
CA PHE A 223 -11.15 6.79 2.72
C PHE A 223 -11.78 7.77 1.73
N ASP A 224 -11.96 7.35 0.48
CA ASP A 224 -12.62 8.13 -0.54
C ASP A 224 -13.65 7.23 -1.22
N ASP A 225 -14.79 7.79 -1.62
CA ASP A 225 -15.76 7.17 -2.56
C ASP A 225 -15.08 6.63 -3.85
N LEU A 226 -13.85 7.06 -4.07
CA LEU A 226 -12.97 6.63 -5.14
C LEU A 226 -12.44 5.21 -4.92
N TYR A 227 -12.10 4.76 -3.70
CA TYR A 227 -11.43 3.47 -3.49
C TYR A 227 -12.40 2.30 -3.57
N ILE A 228 -12.52 1.83 -4.80
CA ILE A 228 -13.39 0.78 -5.23
C ILE A 228 -12.53 -0.49 -5.40
N ASN A 229 -13.03 -1.64 -4.93
CA ASN A 229 -12.35 -2.92 -5.11
C ASN A 229 -12.15 -3.21 -6.62
N VAL A 230 -11.33 -4.21 -6.96
CA VAL A 230 -11.02 -4.52 -8.37
C VAL A 230 -12.29 -4.80 -9.20
N ASN A 231 -13.38 -5.21 -8.56
CA ASN A 231 -14.68 -5.45 -9.20
C ASN A 231 -15.52 -4.19 -9.46
N GLY A 232 -15.14 -3.01 -8.99
CA GLY A 232 -16.00 -1.84 -9.16
C GLY A 232 -16.97 -1.60 -8.00
N GLU A 233 -16.87 -2.35 -6.89
CA GLU A 233 -17.69 -2.14 -5.70
C GLU A 233 -16.92 -1.30 -4.66
N SER A 234 -17.54 -0.26 -4.12
CA SER A 234 -17.01 0.46 -2.98
C SER A 234 -16.83 -0.54 -1.84
N GLY A 235 -15.60 -0.69 -1.35
CA GLY A 235 -15.39 -1.38 -0.09
C GLY A 235 -16.00 -0.50 1.00
N PHE A 236 -17.28 -0.70 1.34
CA PHE A 236 -17.94 -0.03 2.45
C PHE A 236 -17.37 -0.54 3.77
N PHE A 237 -16.15 -0.15 4.10
CA PHE A 237 -15.62 -0.35 5.44
C PHE A 237 -14.83 0.87 5.87
N GLU A 238 -15.53 1.80 6.53
CA GLU A 238 -14.94 2.69 7.52
C GLU A 238 -14.33 1.78 8.60
N GLN A 239 -13.03 1.51 8.48
CA GLN A 239 -12.30 1.01 9.63
C GLN A 239 -12.48 2.08 10.72
N SER A 240 -13.04 1.70 11.87
CA SER A 240 -13.19 2.59 13.01
C SER A 240 -11.79 2.96 13.53
N LEU A 241 -11.21 4.01 12.95
CA LEU A 241 -9.91 4.52 13.32
C LEU A 241 -9.96 5.06 14.75
N SER A 242 -8.86 4.92 15.48
CA SER A 242 -8.77 5.34 16.88
C SER A 242 -8.04 6.66 17.06
N ALA A 243 -7.22 7.06 16.09
CA ALA A 243 -6.45 8.30 16.13
C ALA A 243 -6.45 9.05 14.78
N TYR A 244 -6.13 8.39 13.67
CA TYR A 244 -5.95 9.06 12.39
C TYR A 244 -7.24 9.76 11.94
N GLY A 245 -7.13 11.04 11.55
CA GLY A 245 -8.28 11.82 11.06
C GLY A 245 -9.30 12.23 12.13
N ARG A 246 -9.06 11.88 13.40
CA ARG A 246 -10.00 12.11 14.51
C ARG A 246 -9.62 13.32 15.36
N GLU A 247 -9.01 14.35 14.76
CA GLU A 247 -8.63 15.58 15.47
C GLU A 247 -9.83 16.16 16.23
N ASP A 248 -9.60 16.55 17.48
CA ASP A 248 -10.61 17.09 18.40
C ASP A 248 -11.80 16.17 18.71
N GLU A 249 -11.75 14.89 18.31
CA GLU A 249 -12.66 13.86 18.80
C GLU A 249 -12.15 13.20 20.10
N PRO A 250 -13.04 12.67 20.95
CA PRO A 250 -12.65 11.97 22.16
C PRO A 250 -11.91 10.66 21.85
N CYS A 251 -10.73 10.50 22.45
CA CYS A 251 -9.95 9.26 22.37
C CYS A 251 -10.78 8.07 22.92
N PRO A 252 -10.92 6.97 22.17
CA PRO A 252 -11.79 5.85 22.56
C PRO A 252 -11.30 5.07 23.80
N ARG A 253 -10.08 5.35 24.30
CA ARG A 253 -9.57 4.76 25.55
C ARG A 253 -9.76 5.63 26.78
N CYS A 254 -9.78 6.95 26.65
CA CYS A 254 -9.65 7.83 27.83
C CYS A 254 -10.43 9.15 27.75
N GLY A 255 -11.16 9.40 26.66
CA GLY A 255 -11.98 10.60 26.46
C GLY A 255 -11.21 11.89 26.17
N ALA A 256 -9.89 11.95 26.36
CA ALA A 256 -9.11 13.13 26.00
C ALA A 256 -9.15 13.37 24.49
N LEU A 257 -9.24 14.63 24.08
CA LEU A 257 -9.28 15.00 22.66
C LEU A 257 -8.00 14.57 21.95
N ILE A 258 -8.16 13.90 20.80
CA ILE A 258 -7.05 13.59 19.90
C ILE A 258 -6.48 14.90 19.36
N LYS A 259 -5.15 15.00 19.35
CA LYS A 259 -4.42 16.14 18.82
C LYS A 259 -3.78 15.80 17.49
N ARG A 260 -3.75 16.79 16.61
CA ARG A 260 -2.99 16.76 15.36
C ARG A 260 -1.77 17.66 15.47
N ILE A 261 -0.64 17.16 14.98
CA ILE A 261 0.58 17.94 14.76
C ILE A 261 1.01 17.86 13.31
N VAL A 262 1.77 18.85 12.86
CA VAL A 262 2.53 18.77 11.62
C VAL A 262 3.77 17.92 11.88
N PHE A 263 3.93 16.86 11.09
CA PHE A 263 5.01 15.90 11.21
C PHE A 263 5.74 15.77 9.87
N GLY A 264 6.77 16.59 9.67
CA GLY A 264 7.37 16.77 8.35
C GLY A 264 6.34 17.34 7.36
N ALA A 265 6.20 16.73 6.19
CA ALA A 265 5.20 17.09 5.18
C ALA A 265 3.84 16.40 5.37
N ARG A 266 3.55 15.85 6.56
CA ARG A 266 2.35 15.04 6.84
C ARG A 266 1.68 15.47 8.14
N SER A 267 0.42 15.07 8.34
CA SER A 267 -0.25 15.13 9.64
C SER A 267 0.12 13.94 10.53
N SER A 268 0.11 14.12 11.84
CA SER A 268 0.13 13.02 12.81
C SER A 268 -0.91 13.26 13.89
N HIS A 269 -1.71 12.24 14.16
CA HIS A 269 -2.77 12.26 15.15
C HIS A 269 -2.41 11.35 16.32
N PHE A 270 -2.62 11.82 17.53
CA PHE A 270 -2.31 11.07 18.74
C PHE A 270 -3.16 11.52 19.92
N CYS A 271 -3.30 10.65 20.92
CA CYS A 271 -3.94 11.01 22.19
C CYS A 271 -2.89 11.55 23.17
N PRO A 272 -2.95 12.83 23.61
CA PRO A 272 -1.94 13.42 24.49
C PRO A 272 -1.90 12.75 25.87
N ARG A 273 -3.00 12.13 26.32
CA ARG A 273 -3.07 11.42 27.62
C ARG A 273 -2.52 10.00 27.55
N CYS A 274 -2.82 9.25 26.48
CA CYS A 274 -2.38 7.86 26.32
C CYS A 274 -0.96 7.75 25.76
N GLN A 275 -0.53 8.71 24.94
CA GLN A 275 0.77 8.73 24.26
C GLN A 275 1.59 9.89 24.82
N ARG A 276 2.02 9.78 26.09
CA ARG A 276 2.79 10.85 26.73
C ARG A 276 4.17 10.97 26.11
N LYS A 277 4.59 12.19 25.80
CA LYS A 277 5.99 12.49 25.47
C LYS A 277 6.81 12.30 26.76
N LYS A 278 7.87 11.51 26.71
CA LYS A 278 8.85 11.49 27.80
C LYS A 278 9.61 12.81 27.72
N SER A 279 9.63 13.53 28.85
CA SER A 279 10.44 14.72 29.07
C SER A 279 11.91 14.37 29.18
#